data_AF-A0A6V7WIK0-F1
#
_entry.id   AF-A0A6V7WIK0-F1
#
_cell.length_a   1.000
_cell.length_b   1.000
_cell.length_c   1.000
_cell.angle_alpha   90.00
_cell.angle_beta   90.00
_cell.angle_gamma   90.00
#
_symmetry.space_group_name_H-M   'P 1'
#
loop_
_entity.id
_entity.type
_entity.pdbx_description
1 polymer ?
#
loop_
_entity_poly.entity_id
_entity_poly.type
_entity_poly.pdbx_seq_one_letter_code
_entity_poly.pdbx_strand_id
1 'polypeptide(L)'
;MKTITFKFDWSIYNIKKIKDALSFSTHLHLTSERFSSYEFPTLGWELHLVLGFDEAVWLRQIGPDNTNTFVNTKYKIYAGKFPAYTVIAKSTYKLEKNDKMGYSNILLEDLTLDDGSLHFHCEVEFDCYNLTLDLQNTYRKMLENETFTDFVIRLTMKL
;
A
#
# COMPACT_ATOMS: atom_id res chain seq x y z
N MET A 1 -15.36 4.25 9.92
CA MET A 1 -13.91 4.22 9.63
C MET A 1 -13.19 3.20 10.50
N LYS A 2 -12.65 2.13 9.89
CA LYS A 2 -11.76 1.16 10.55
C LYS A 2 -10.39 1.28 9.90
N THR A 3 -9.36 1.50 10.70
CA THR A 3 -7.96 1.48 10.24
C THR A 3 -7.47 0.03 10.28
N ILE A 4 -6.90 -0.44 9.16
CA ILE A 4 -6.32 -1.76 9.05
C ILE A 4 -4.83 -1.62 8.82
N THR A 5 -4.04 -2.39 9.57
CA THR A 5 -2.60 -2.52 9.38
C THR A 5 -2.30 -3.93 8.88
N PHE A 6 -1.45 -4.02 7.86
CA PHE A 6 -1.03 -5.27 7.25
C PHE A 6 0.49 -5.31 7.11
N LYS A 7 1.08 -6.49 7.24
CA LYS A 7 2.52 -6.72 7.09
C LYS A 7 2.78 -7.79 6.05
N PHE A 8 3.82 -7.61 5.26
CA PHE A 8 4.20 -8.51 4.19
C PHE A 8 5.72 -8.65 4.13
N ASP A 9 6.20 -9.87 3.90
CA ASP A 9 7.61 -10.20 3.77
C ASP A 9 7.86 -10.79 2.38
N TRP A 10 8.90 -10.30 1.69
CA TRP A 10 9.27 -10.78 0.36
C TRP A 10 10.77 -11.03 0.29
N SER A 11 11.14 -12.30 0.05
CA SER A 11 12.53 -12.72 -0.08
C SER A 11 12.84 -13.12 -1.53
N ILE A 12 13.95 -12.61 -2.04
CA ILE A 12 14.46 -12.95 -3.37
C ILE A 12 15.84 -13.58 -3.19
N TYR A 13 15.97 -14.83 -3.62
CA TYR A 13 17.21 -15.60 -3.48
C TYR A 13 18.10 -15.43 -4.72
N ASN A 14 19.41 -15.50 -4.52
CA ASN A 14 20.42 -15.39 -5.59
C ASN A 14 20.32 -14.07 -6.39
N ILE A 15 19.95 -12.95 -5.76
CA ILE A 15 19.74 -11.67 -6.45
C ILE A 15 21.00 -11.19 -7.18
N LYS A 16 22.19 -11.44 -6.62
CA LYS A 16 23.48 -11.12 -7.25
C LYS A 16 23.64 -11.86 -8.57
N LYS A 17 23.39 -13.18 -8.59
CA LYS A 17 23.47 -13.98 -9.82
C LYS A 17 22.45 -13.56 -10.86
N ILE A 18 21.25 -13.18 -10.43
CA ILE A 18 20.22 -12.64 -11.33
C ILE A 18 20.73 -11.34 -11.97
N LYS A 19 21.27 -10.42 -11.16
CA LYS A 19 21.85 -9.16 -11.65
C LYS A 19 23.04 -9.38 -12.58
N ASP A 20 23.97 -10.28 -12.24
CA ASP A 20 25.16 -10.59 -13.04
C ASP A 20 24.81 -11.19 -14.41
N ALA A 21 23.66 -11.87 -14.51
CA ALA A 21 23.15 -12.42 -15.76
C ALA A 21 22.47 -11.38 -16.66
N LEU A 22 22.17 -10.18 -16.14
CA LEU A 22 21.59 -9.10 -16.94
C LEU A 22 22.69 -8.42 -17.76
N SER A 23 22.41 -8.21 -19.04
CA SER A 23 23.25 -7.34 -19.86
C SER A 23 23.01 -5.87 -19.51
N PHE A 24 24.01 -5.02 -19.76
CA PHE A 24 23.97 -3.58 -19.43
C PHE A 24 22.73 -2.82 -19.92
N SER A 25 22.07 -3.27 -20.98
CA SER A 25 20.89 -2.60 -21.55
C SER A 25 19.56 -3.19 -21.09
N THR A 26 19.56 -4.18 -20.21
CA THR A 26 18.36 -4.93 -19.85
C THR A 26 17.87 -4.54 -18.46
N HIS A 27 16.58 -4.24 -18.36
CA HIS A 27 15.89 -4.06 -17.09
C HIS A 27 15.08 -5.30 -16.78
N LEU A 28 15.22 -5.84 -15.58
CA LEU A 28 14.39 -6.93 -15.09
C LEU A 28 13.45 -6.39 -14.03
N HIS A 29 12.15 -6.58 -14.26
CA HIS A 29 11.12 -6.25 -13.29
C HIS A 29 10.74 -7.51 -12.51
N LEU A 30 10.95 -7.46 -11.20
CA LEU A 30 10.49 -8.46 -10.26
C LEU A 30 9.30 -7.88 -9.51
N THR A 31 8.24 -8.68 -9.38
CA THR A 31 7.01 -8.30 -8.66
C THR A 31 6.74 -9.36 -7.61
N SER A 32 6.39 -8.95 -6.40
CA SER A 32 5.92 -9.87 -5.36
C SER A 32 4.59 -10.48 -5.73
N GLU A 33 4.14 -11.48 -4.97
CA GLU A 33 2.73 -11.81 -4.98
C GLU A 33 1.87 -10.64 -4.49
N ARG A 34 0.62 -10.59 -4.95
CA ARG A 34 -0.36 -9.64 -4.44
C ARG A 34 -0.71 -10.02 -3.00
N PHE A 35 -0.65 -9.04 -2.11
CA PHE A 35 -1.08 -9.18 -0.73
C PHE A 35 -2.21 -8.23 -0.38
N SER A 36 -3.12 -8.66 0.50
CA SER A 36 -4.30 -7.88 0.92
C SER A 36 -4.76 -8.30 2.31
N SER A 37 -5.55 -7.43 2.95
CA SER A 37 -6.24 -7.80 4.19
C SER A 37 -7.43 -8.71 3.87
N TYR A 38 -7.61 -9.77 4.67
CA TYR A 38 -8.79 -10.63 4.61
C TYR A 38 -10.10 -9.84 4.80
N GLU A 39 -10.04 -8.74 5.56
CA GLU A 39 -11.20 -7.90 5.84
C GLU A 39 -11.61 -7.00 4.65
N PHE A 40 -10.68 -6.75 3.73
CA PHE A 40 -10.93 -5.92 2.56
C PHE A 40 -10.13 -6.43 1.35
N PRO A 41 -10.49 -7.62 0.82
CA PRO A 41 -9.66 -8.33 -0.17
C PRO A 41 -9.63 -7.65 -1.54
N THR A 42 -10.57 -6.73 -1.81
CA THR A 42 -10.65 -5.96 -3.05
C THR A 42 -9.52 -4.95 -3.20
N LEU A 43 -8.95 -4.47 -2.08
CA LEU A 43 -7.76 -3.64 -2.05
C LEU A 43 -6.55 -4.50 -1.74
N GLY A 44 -5.54 -4.44 -2.59
CA GLY A 44 -4.27 -5.14 -2.37
C GLY A 44 -3.08 -4.31 -2.78
N TRP A 45 -1.90 -4.88 -2.57
CA TRP A 45 -0.64 -4.26 -2.91
C TRP A 45 0.33 -5.29 -3.49
N GLU A 46 1.31 -4.78 -4.24
CA GLU A 46 2.45 -5.52 -4.78
C GLU A 46 3.71 -4.70 -4.53
N LEU A 47 4.79 -5.36 -4.14
CA LEU A 47 6.13 -4.76 -4.17
C LEU A 47 6.75 -5.00 -5.54
N HIS A 48 7.36 -3.96 -6.08
CA HIS A 48 8.10 -4.03 -7.33
C HIS A 48 9.57 -3.70 -7.06
N LEU A 49 10.44 -4.47 -7.71
CA LEU A 49 11.87 -4.25 -7.78
C LEU A 49 12.29 -4.21 -9.24
N VAL A 50 13.03 -3.19 -9.63
CA VAL A 50 13.75 -3.15 -10.90
C VAL A 50 15.23 -3.41 -10.65
N LEU A 51 15.80 -4.30 -11.45
CA LEU A 51 17.23 -4.53 -11.57
C LEU A 51 17.70 -4.05 -12.95
N GLY A 52 18.87 -3.42 -13.02
CA GLY A 52 19.41 -2.87 -14.25
C GLY A 52 20.43 -1.77 -13.95
N PHE A 53 20.40 -0.70 -14.74
CA PHE A 53 21.23 0.49 -14.49
C PHE A 53 20.75 1.30 -13.30
N ASP A 54 19.44 1.42 -13.14
CA ASP A 54 18.80 2.12 -12.01
C ASP A 54 17.98 1.13 -11.20
N GLU A 55 18.55 0.58 -10.13
CA GLU A 55 17.78 -0.28 -9.23
C GLU A 55 16.85 0.55 -8.37
N ALA A 56 15.59 0.12 -8.33
CA ALA A 56 14.58 0.83 -7.57
C ALA A 56 13.50 -0.09 -7.04
N VAL A 57 12.96 0.29 -5.88
CA VAL A 57 11.82 -0.37 -5.25
C VAL A 57 10.65 0.59 -5.14
N TRP A 58 9.44 0.07 -5.28
CA TRP A 58 8.21 0.82 -4.99
C TRP A 58 7.07 -0.11 -4.61
N LEU A 59 6.04 0.47 -4.01
CA LEU A 59 4.78 -0.19 -3.69
C LEU A 59 3.73 0.19 -4.73
N ARG A 60 2.99 -0.78 -5.23
CA ARG A 60 1.81 -0.57 -6.07
C ARG A 60 0.57 -0.97 -5.29
N GLN A 61 -0.49 -0.18 -5.39
CA GLN A 61 -1.82 -0.50 -4.87
C GLN A 61 -2.74 -0.96 -6.02
N ILE A 62 -3.56 -1.97 -5.74
CA ILE A 62 -4.46 -2.64 -6.69
C ILE A 62 -5.89 -2.62 -6.15
N GLY A 63 -6.83 -2.17 -6.99
CA GLY A 63 -8.25 -2.09 -6.67
C GLY A 63 -8.64 -0.95 -5.72
N PRO A 64 -9.93 -0.82 -5.37
CA PRO A 64 -11.09 -1.33 -6.12
C PRO A 64 -11.31 -0.60 -7.46
N ASP A 65 -10.82 0.62 -7.59
CA ASP A 65 -10.87 1.38 -8.84
C ASP A 65 -9.50 1.27 -9.53
N ASN A 66 -9.45 0.61 -10.69
CA ASN A 66 -8.23 0.43 -11.50
C ASN A 66 -7.75 1.74 -12.16
N THR A 67 -8.24 2.88 -11.71
CA THR A 67 -7.91 4.20 -12.23
C THR A 67 -6.59 4.64 -11.63
N ASN A 68 -5.68 5.16 -12.46
CA ASN A 68 -4.40 5.75 -12.04
C ASN A 68 -4.68 6.98 -11.16
N THR A 69 -4.91 6.74 -9.88
CA THR A 69 -5.44 7.69 -8.92
C THR A 69 -4.44 7.94 -7.81
N PHE A 70 -4.68 9.05 -7.13
CA PHE A 70 -3.90 9.47 -5.99
C PHE A 70 -4.50 8.89 -4.72
N VAL A 71 -3.68 8.21 -3.92
CA VAL A 71 -4.12 7.50 -2.71
C VAL A 71 -3.35 8.00 -1.48
N ASN A 72 -3.99 7.97 -0.31
CA ASN A 72 -3.38 8.33 0.97
C ASN A 72 -3.09 7.07 1.79
N THR A 73 -2.31 6.16 1.21
CA THR A 73 -1.93 4.91 1.90
C THR A 73 -0.69 5.18 2.72
N LYS A 74 -0.76 4.89 4.03
CA LYS A 74 0.44 4.94 4.86
C LYS A 74 1.21 3.65 4.66
N TYR A 75 2.51 3.74 4.45
CA TYR A 75 3.34 2.56 4.28
C TYR A 75 4.77 2.81 4.75
N LYS A 76 5.48 1.71 5.02
CA LYS A 76 6.93 1.66 5.20
C LYS A 76 7.47 0.44 4.48
N ILE A 77 8.49 0.63 3.66
CA ILE A 77 9.25 -0.43 3.01
C ILE A 77 10.62 -0.47 3.68
N TYR A 78 10.99 -1.65 4.14
CA TYR A 78 12.28 -1.93 4.74
C TYR A 78 13.01 -2.95 3.88
N ALA A 79 14.34 -2.93 3.89
CA ALA A 79 15.14 -4.09 3.48
C ALA A 79 16.22 -4.42 4.49
N GLY A 80 16.68 -5.66 4.43
CA GLY A 80 17.70 -6.21 5.31
C GLY A 80 17.22 -7.46 6.04
N LYS A 81 17.94 -7.85 7.08
CA LYS A 81 17.63 -9.04 7.88
C LYS A 81 17.36 -8.64 9.31
N PHE A 82 16.37 -9.25 9.94
CA PHE A 82 16.17 -9.13 11.37
C PHE A 82 17.49 -9.38 12.15
N PRO A 83 17.87 -8.49 13.09
CA PRO A 83 17.13 -7.31 13.57
C PRO A 83 17.44 -6.00 12.83
N ALA A 84 18.39 -5.99 11.88
CA ALA A 84 18.85 -4.81 11.15
C ALA A 84 18.07 -4.60 9.84
N TYR A 85 16.88 -3.98 9.96
CA TYR A 85 16.12 -3.48 8.82
C TYR A 85 16.40 -1.99 8.59
N THR A 86 16.69 -1.62 7.34
CA THR A 86 16.82 -0.23 6.91
C THR A 86 15.53 0.21 6.24
N VAL A 87 14.99 1.37 6.64
CA VAL A 87 13.83 1.98 5.96
C VAL A 87 14.29 2.53 4.61
N ILE A 88 13.76 1.99 3.53
CA ILE A 88 14.05 2.47 2.17
C ILE A 88 13.04 3.52 1.75
N ALA A 89 11.76 3.27 2.02
CA ALA A 89 10.68 4.16 1.63
C ALA A 89 9.63 4.25 2.73
N LYS A 90 8.99 5.41 2.87
CA LYS A 90 7.84 5.58 3.74
C LYS A 90 6.91 6.66 3.20
N SER A 91 5.61 6.50 3.43
CA SER A 91 4.61 7.51 3.09
C SER A 91 4.93 8.84 3.76
N THR A 92 4.73 9.94 3.04
CA THR A 92 5.01 11.31 3.53
C THR A 92 3.76 12.08 3.95
N TYR A 93 2.62 11.39 4.12
CA TYR A 93 1.28 11.97 4.32
C TYR A 93 0.76 12.80 3.13
N LYS A 94 1.50 12.79 2.00
CA LYS A 94 1.04 13.33 0.73
C LYS A 94 0.35 12.23 -0.07
N LEU A 95 -0.58 12.64 -0.94
CA LEU A 95 -1.16 11.73 -1.90
C LEU A 95 -0.09 11.27 -2.91
N GLU A 96 -0.06 9.98 -3.19
CA GLU A 96 0.87 9.35 -4.12
C GLU A 96 0.11 8.60 -5.22
N LYS A 97 0.73 8.45 -6.39
CA LYS A 97 0.11 7.65 -7.46
C LYS A 97 0.08 6.18 -7.06
N ASN A 98 -1.08 5.55 -7.19
CA ASN A 98 -1.28 4.15 -6.80
C ASN A 98 -0.40 3.15 -7.57
N ASP A 99 0.06 3.48 -8.77
CA ASP A 99 0.92 2.63 -9.59
C ASP A 99 2.38 2.58 -9.14
N LYS A 100 2.84 3.61 -8.41
CA LYS A 100 4.26 3.80 -8.08
C LYS A 100 4.49 4.61 -6.79
N MET A 101 4.01 4.10 -5.65
CA MET A 101 4.18 4.73 -4.34
C MET A 101 5.57 4.44 -3.75
N GLY A 102 6.19 5.44 -3.13
CA GLY A 102 7.46 5.26 -2.41
C GLY A 102 8.64 4.90 -3.29
N TYR A 103 8.61 5.30 -4.56
CA TYR A 103 9.71 5.03 -5.49
C TYR A 103 11.03 5.52 -4.92
N SER A 104 11.94 4.57 -4.72
CA SER A 104 13.23 4.82 -4.10
C SER A 104 14.30 4.04 -4.85
N ASN A 105 15.34 4.76 -5.28
CA ASN A 105 16.53 4.12 -5.83
C ASN A 105 17.27 3.42 -4.69
N ILE A 106 17.83 2.25 -4.98
CA ILE A 106 18.52 1.43 -3.99
C ILE A 106 19.89 1.01 -4.49
N LEU A 107 20.84 0.90 -3.57
CA LEU A 107 22.12 0.27 -3.84
C LEU A 107 22.00 -1.20 -3.42
N LEU A 108 21.85 -2.09 -4.40
CA LEU A 108 21.61 -3.50 -4.13
C LEU A 108 22.72 -4.14 -3.28
N GLU A 109 23.95 -3.67 -3.45
CA GLU A 109 25.13 -4.12 -2.71
C GLU A 109 25.00 -3.89 -1.19
N ASP A 110 24.40 -2.77 -0.80
CA ASP A 110 24.22 -2.39 0.61
C ASP A 110 23.08 -3.15 1.29
N LEU A 111 22.16 -3.69 0.51
CA LEU A 111 20.93 -4.33 0.99
C LEU A 111 20.95 -5.86 0.89
N THR A 112 21.85 -6.40 0.06
CA THR A 112 21.95 -7.85 -0.15
C THR A 112 22.71 -8.50 0.98
N LEU A 113 22.18 -9.60 1.50
CA LEU A 113 22.80 -10.39 2.55
C LEU A 113 24.01 -11.19 2.04
N ASP A 114 24.82 -11.69 2.97
CA ASP A 114 26.02 -12.49 2.67
C ASP A 114 25.70 -13.76 1.86
N ASP A 115 24.51 -14.33 2.03
CA ASP A 115 24.03 -15.49 1.27
C ASP A 115 23.54 -15.14 -0.15
N GLY A 116 23.61 -13.86 -0.53
CA GLY A 116 23.15 -13.36 -1.83
C GLY A 116 21.63 -13.22 -1.94
N SER A 117 20.90 -13.22 -0.83
CA SER A 117 19.46 -12.96 -0.80
C SER A 117 19.15 -11.49 -0.45
N LEU A 118 18.02 -11.02 -0.96
CA LEU A 118 17.44 -9.71 -0.63
C LEU A 118 16.09 -9.94 0.03
N HIS A 119 15.85 -9.25 1.15
CA HIS A 119 14.62 -9.39 1.92
C HIS A 119 13.99 -8.02 2.09
N PHE A 120 12.73 -7.90 1.69
CA PHE A 120 11.91 -6.74 1.94
C PHE A 120 10.87 -7.06 3.01
N HIS A 121 10.66 -6.11 3.91
CA HIS A 121 9.50 -6.09 4.79
C HIS A 121 8.66 -4.87 4.43
N CYS A 122 7.35 -5.02 4.34
CA CYS A 122 6.44 -3.93 4.04
C CYS A 122 5.33 -3.88 5.08
N GLU A 123 5.12 -2.71 5.64
CA GLU A 123 3.99 -2.40 6.50
C GLU A 123 3.09 -1.41 5.77
N VAL A 124 1.80 -1.70 5.74
CA VAL A 124 0.78 -0.85 5.12
C VAL A 124 -0.32 -0.56 6.13
N GLU A 125 -0.75 0.69 6.21
CA GLU A 125 -1.89 1.14 7.00
C GLU A 125 -2.83 1.92 6.08
N PHE A 126 -4.11 1.54 6.10
CA PHE A 126 -5.14 2.16 5.29
C PHE A 126 -6.47 2.21 6.04
N ASP A 127 -7.26 3.23 5.76
CA ASP A 127 -8.59 3.39 6.31
C ASP A 127 -9.62 2.75 5.38
N CYS A 128 -10.35 1.74 5.89
CA CYS A 128 -11.53 1.23 5.22
C CYS A 128 -12.66 2.24 5.37
N TYR A 129 -12.84 3.05 4.34
CA TYR A 129 -14.07 3.82 4.12
C TYR A 129 -15.13 2.89 3.54
N ASN A 130 -16.10 2.50 4.38
CA ASN A 130 -17.34 1.95 3.85
C ASN A 130 -18.26 3.14 3.59
N LEU A 131 -18.14 3.73 2.41
CA LEU A 131 -18.84 4.97 2.04
C LEU A 131 -20.34 4.89 2.38
N THR A 132 -20.98 3.76 2.09
CA THR A 132 -22.40 3.53 2.38
C THR A 132 -22.70 3.52 3.87
N LEU A 133 -21.90 2.79 4.67
CA LEU A 133 -22.08 2.73 6.12
C LEU A 133 -21.77 4.08 6.78
N ASP A 134 -20.72 4.77 6.32
CA ASP A 134 -20.30 6.05 6.86
C ASP A 134 -21.30 7.16 6.46
N LEU A 135 -21.85 7.17 5.23
CA LEU A 135 -22.95 8.04 4.82
C LEU A 135 -24.22 7.76 5.63
N GLN A 136 -24.62 6.50 5.77
CA GLN A 136 -25.78 6.12 6.58
C GLN A 136 -25.63 6.57 8.04
N ASN A 137 -24.46 6.36 8.63
CA ASN A 137 -24.17 6.80 9.99
C ASN A 137 -24.19 8.33 10.10
N THR A 138 -23.68 9.03 9.09
CA THR A 138 -23.68 10.50 9.06
C THR A 138 -25.11 11.03 8.99
N TYR A 139 -25.91 10.56 8.04
CA TYR A 139 -27.32 10.98 7.90
C TYR A 139 -28.16 10.58 9.11
N ARG A 140 -27.92 9.40 9.70
CA ARG A 140 -28.59 8.98 10.95
C ARG A 140 -28.28 9.94 12.09
N LYS A 141 -27.00 10.29 12.31
CA LYS A 141 -26.62 11.27 13.33
C LYS A 141 -27.24 12.64 13.08
N MET A 142 -27.35 13.08 11.83
CA MET A 142 -28.01 14.34 11.51
C MET A 142 -29.49 14.31 11.87
N LEU A 143 -30.15 13.15 11.72
CA LEU A 143 -31.56 12.95 12.06
C LEU A 143 -31.75 12.92 13.58
N GLU A 144 -30.92 12.14 14.28
CA GLU A 144 -30.97 11.97 15.74
C GLU A 144 -30.64 13.27 16.48
N ASN A 145 -29.70 14.08 15.95
CA ASN A 145 -29.31 15.35 16.56
C ASN A 145 -30.15 16.54 16.09
N GLU A 146 -31.18 16.32 15.26
CA GLU A 146 -32.04 17.37 14.70
C GLU A 146 -31.28 18.49 13.98
N THR A 147 -30.10 18.19 13.39
CA THR A 147 -29.28 19.19 12.69
C THR A 147 -29.74 19.44 11.26
N PHE A 148 -30.88 18.89 10.84
CA PHE A 148 -31.52 19.21 9.57
C PHE A 148 -32.24 20.56 9.70
N THR A 149 -31.61 21.62 9.22
CA THR A 149 -32.10 23.00 9.39
C THR A 149 -33.21 23.40 8.42
N ASP A 150 -33.50 22.57 7.42
CA ASP A 150 -34.18 23.04 6.20
C ASP A 150 -35.64 22.56 6.09
N PHE A 151 -36.07 21.63 6.94
CA PHE A 151 -37.44 21.09 6.91
C PHE A 151 -37.89 20.50 8.26
N VAL A 152 -39.22 20.42 8.47
CA VAL A 152 -39.85 19.84 9.65
C VAL A 152 -40.60 18.57 9.26
N ILE A 153 -40.27 17.43 9.88
CA ILE A 153 -41.02 16.18 9.72
C ILE A 153 -42.15 16.13 10.74
N ARG A 154 -43.42 16.11 10.30
CA ARG A 154 -44.58 15.87 11.17
C ARG A 154 -45.12 14.46 10.93
N LEU A 155 -45.10 13.63 11.97
CA LEU A 155 -45.72 12.30 11.96
C LEU A 155 -47.14 12.39 12.51
N THR A 156 -48.13 12.02 11.70
CA THR A 156 -49.53 11.92 12.13
C THR A 156 -49.86 10.45 12.38
N MET A 157 -50.13 10.09 13.63
CA MET A 157 -50.72 8.78 13.93
C MET A 157 -52.22 8.84 13.66
N LYS A 158 -52.71 7.94 12.80
CA LYS A 158 -54.14 7.65 12.71
C LYS A 158 -54.48 6.65 13.80
N LEU A 159 -55.26 7.10 14.77
CA LEU A 159 -55.96 6.27 15.75
C LEU A 159 -57.10 5.49 15.07
#